data_AF-A0A5K1BIK7-F1
#
_entry.id   AF-A0A5K1BIK7-F1
#
_cell.length_a   1.000
_cell.length_b   1.000
_cell.length_c   1.000
_cell.angle_alpha   90.00
_cell.angle_beta   90.00
_cell.angle_gamma   90.00
#
_symmetry.space_group_name_H-M   'P 1'
#
loop_
_entity.id
_entity.type
_entity.pdbx_description
1 polymer ?
#
loop_
_entity_poly.entity_id
_entity_poly.type
_entity_poly.pdbx_seq_one_letter_code
_entity_poly.pdbx_strand_id
1 'polypeptide(L)' 'DAFRVIVGTFSSLDEINSPSFGRMIAILETLAKYRSCVVMLDLECNDLVNEMFSTFLSIA' A
#
# COMPACT_ATOMS: atom_id res chain seq x y z
N ASP A 1 -6.08 -12.09 -3.29
CA ASP A 1 -6.28 -11.10 -4.38
C ASP A 1 -6.44 -9.65 -3.94
N ALA A 2 -7.34 -9.32 -3.00
CA ALA A 2 -7.61 -7.92 -2.63
C ALA A 2 -6.36 -7.13 -2.19
N PHE A 3 -5.57 -7.65 -1.24
CA PHE A 3 -4.35 -6.98 -0.78
C PHE A 3 -3.32 -6.81 -1.90
N ARG A 4 -3.23 -7.78 -2.81
CA ARG A 4 -2.29 -7.74 -3.93
C ARG A 4 -2.63 -6.62 -4.92
N VAL A 5 -3.93 -6.42 -5.20
CA VAL A 5 -4.40 -5.28 -5.99
C VAL A 5 -4.09 -3.97 -5.29
N ILE A 6 -4.36 -3.87 -3.99
CA ILE A 6 -4.14 -2.65 -3.22
C ILE A 6 -2.64 -2.28 -3.18
N VAL A 7 -1.78 -3.24 -2.83
CA VAL A 7 -0.33 -3.02 -2.77
C VAL A 7 0.23 -2.65 -4.14
N GLY A 8 -0.20 -3.32 -5.21
CA GLY A 8 0.18 -2.96 -6.57
C GLY A 8 -0.37 -1.60 -7.03
N THR A 9 -1.36 -1.01 -6.34
CA THR A 9 -1.80 0.36 -6.64
C THR A 9 -0.79 1.38 -6.11
N PHE A 10 0.02 1.02 -5.11
CA PHE A 10 0.99 1.90 -4.50
C PHE A 10 2.31 1.99 -5.27
N SER A 11 2.64 1.04 -6.14
CA SER A 11 3.88 1.10 -6.94
C SER A 11 3.96 2.32 -7.87
N SER A 12 2.85 3.04 -8.06
CA SER A 12 2.76 4.29 -8.85
C SER A 12 2.65 5.56 -7.98
N LEU A 13 3.00 5.47 -6.68
CA LEU A 13 2.96 6.62 -5.75
C LEU A 13 4.12 7.60 -5.92
N ASP A 14 5.13 7.28 -6.71
CA ASP A 14 6.22 8.19 -7.06
C ASP A 14 5.72 9.43 -7.81
N GLU A 15 4.62 9.30 -8.54
CA GLU A 15 3.96 10.40 -9.23
C GLU A 15 3.02 11.20 -8.28
N ILE A 16 3.60 11.98 -7.37
CA ILE A 16 2.85 12.86 -6.44
C ILE A 16 1.96 13.88 -7.19
N ASN A 17 2.31 14.19 -8.44
CA ASN A 17 1.54 15.09 -9.32
C ASN A 17 0.42 14.37 -10.10
N SER A 18 0.24 13.06 -9.91
CA SER A 18 -0.78 12.29 -10.60
C SER A 18 -2.20 12.65 -10.09
N PRO A 19 -3.21 12.75 -10.97
CA PRO A 19 -4.61 12.94 -10.57
C PRO A 19 -5.13 11.86 -9.62
N SER A 20 -4.49 10.67 -9.60
CA SER A 20 -4.85 9.56 -8.70
C SER A 20 -4.21 9.63 -7.31
N PHE A 21 -3.31 10.58 -7.04
CA PHE A 21 -2.60 10.66 -5.76
C PHE A 21 -3.55 10.73 -4.56
N GLY A 22 -4.57 11.59 -4.61
CA GLY A 22 -5.57 11.70 -3.54
C GLY A 22 -6.34 10.39 -3.30
N ARG A 23 -6.59 9.60 -4.35
CA ARG A 23 -7.23 8.28 -4.23
C ARG A 23 -6.30 7.29 -3.53
N MET A 24 -5.00 7.30 -3.84
CA MET A 24 -4.02 6.42 -3.19
C MET A 24 -3.89 6.73 -1.70
N ILE A 25 -3.89 8.02 -1.32
CA ILE A 25 -3.91 8.43 0.09
C ILE A 25 -5.15 7.90 0.81
N ALA A 26 -6.35 8.04 0.23
CA ALA A 26 -7.58 7.53 0.85
C ALA A 26 -7.57 5.99 1.04
N ILE A 27 -6.96 5.25 0.11
CA ILE A 27 -6.77 3.80 0.24
C ILE A 27 -5.81 3.50 1.39
N LEU A 28 -4.69 4.23 1.50
CA LEU A 28 -3.72 4.05 2.58
C LEU A 28 -4.32 4.38 3.96
N GLU A 29 -5.11 5.46 4.07
CA GLU A 29 -5.86 5.80 5.29
C GLU A 29 -6.81 4.68 5.70
N THR A 30 -7.48 4.07 4.72
CA THR A 30 -8.35 2.91 4.95
C THR A 30 -7.55 1.72 5.48
N LEU A 31 -6.41 1.39 4.88
CA LEU A 31 -5.54 0.31 5.37
C LEU A 31 -5.09 0.55 6.81
N ALA A 32 -4.67 1.78 7.12
CA ALA A 32 -4.24 2.17 8.46
C ALA A 32 -5.39 2.05 9.47
N LYS A 33 -6.58 2.56 9.13
CA LYS A 33 -7.79 2.49 9.98
C LYS A 33 -8.14 1.06 10.36
N TYR A 34 -8.08 0.13 9.42
CA TYR A 34 -8.42 -1.27 9.64
C TYR A 34 -7.22 -2.13 10.09
N ARG A 35 -6.05 -1.51 10.34
CA ARG A 35 -4.81 -2.23 10.68
C ARG A 35 -4.51 -3.36 9.70
N SER A 36 -4.74 -3.10 8.42
CA SER A 36 -4.70 -4.12 7.37
C SER A 36 -3.34 -4.79 7.24
N CYS A 37 -2.25 -4.09 7.57
CA CYS A 37 -0.91 -4.70 7.60
C CYS A 37 -0.81 -5.84 8.63
N VAL A 38 -1.50 -5.74 9.77
CA VAL A 38 -1.52 -6.81 10.78
C VAL A 38 -2.28 -8.01 10.22
N VAL A 39 -3.44 -7.78 9.60
CA VAL A 39 -4.22 -8.83 8.93
C VAL A 39 -3.39 -9.51 7.83
N MET A 40 -2.60 -8.76 7.07
CA MET A 40 -1.70 -9.33 6.06
C MET A 40 -0.64 -10.24 6.69
N LEU A 41 -0.08 -9.87 7.84
CA LEU A 41 0.87 -10.72 8.57
C LEU A 41 0.21 -12.00 9.11
N ASP A 42 -1.00 -11.89 9.66
CA ASP A 42 -1.78 -13.04 10.15
C ASP A 42 -2.15 -14.02 9.03
N LEU A 43 -2.30 -13.51 7.80
CA LEU A 43 -2.54 -14.29 6.58
C LEU A 43 -1.26 -14.71 5.85
N GLU A 44 -0.09 -14.56 6.49
CA GLU A 44 1.22 -14.93 5.95
C GLU A 44 1.60 -14.21 4.63
N CYS A 45 0.98 -13.06 4.34
CA CYS A 45 1.24 -12.24 3.15
C CYS A 45 2.49 -11.35 3.31
N ASN A 46 3.59 -11.91 3.81
CA ASN A 46 4.81 -11.17 4.17
C ASN A 46 5.42 -10.41 2.97
N ASP A 47 5.39 -11.01 1.78
CA ASP A 47 5.92 -10.41 0.56
C ASP A 47 5.21 -9.10 0.21
N LEU A 48 3.89 -9.05 0.37
CA LEU A 48 3.09 -7.86 0.08
C LEU A 48 3.32 -6.76 1.12
N VAL A 49 3.53 -7.13 2.38
CA VAL A 49 3.90 -6.15 3.43
C VAL A 49 5.26 -5.53 3.07
N ASN A 50 6.25 -6.35 2.74
CA ASN A 50 7.57 -5.88 2.33
C ASN A 50 7.53 -4.99 1.08
N GLU A 51 6.76 -5.37 0.06
CA GLU A 51 6.58 -4.58 -1.17
C GLU A 51 5.99 -3.19 -0.88
N MET A 52 4.96 -3.14 -0.04
CA MET A 52 4.31 -1.87 0.34
C MET A 52 5.28 -0.94 1.07
N PHE A 53 6.02 -1.45 2.07
CA PHE A 53 7.00 -0.65 2.80
C PHE A 53 8.19 -0.27 1.93
N SER A 54 8.66 -1.15 1.05
CA SER A 54 9.73 -0.83 0.09
C SER A 54 9.30 0.31 -0.84
N THR A 55 8.06 0.29 -1.31
CA THR A 55 7.51 1.37 -2.14
C THR A 55 7.52 2.72 -1.41
N PHE A 56 7.08 2.76 -0.14
CA PHE A 56 7.04 4.01 0.62
C PHE A 56 8.41 4.50 1.11
N LEU A 57 9.32 3.58 1.43
CA LEU A 57 10.65 3.88 1.98
C LEU A 57 11.73 4.00 0.91
N SER A 58 11.47 3.57 -0.33
CA SER A 58 12.36 3.76 -1.48
C SER A 58 12.28 5.16 -2.08
N ILE A 59 11.35 6.01 -1.62
CA ILE A 59 11.29 7.43 -1.97
C ILE A 59 12.41 8.13 -1.19
N ALA A 60 13.61 8.16 -1.79
CA ALA A 60 14.77 8.94 -1.34
C ALA A 60 15.02 10.10 -2.30
#